data_AF-A0A6P0RLT9-F1
#
_entry.id   AF-A0A6P0RLT9-F1
#
_cell.length_a   1.000
_cell.length_b   1.000
_cell.length_c   1.000
_cell.angle_alpha   90.00
_cell.angle_beta   90.00
_cell.angle_gamma   90.00
#
_symmetry.space_group_name_H-M   'P 1'
#
loop_
_entity.id
_entity.type
_entity.pdbx_description
1 polymer ?
#
loop_
_entity_poly.entity_id
_entity_poly.type
_entity_poly.pdbx_seq_one_letter_code
_entity_poly.pdbx_strand_id
1 'polypeptide(L)'
;MIPYQYLLNSHKNYTITNLANNLENVSHDTINRYLKIENFDHQDLWRNVQEEIVTDTESYLIFDDTVINKKHGSKIDLVRRQRAW
;
A
#
# COMPACT_ATOMS: atom_id res chain seq x y z
N MET A 1 -4.35 12.69 3.07
CA MET A 1 -3.07 12.71 3.81
C MET A 1 -2.92 11.59 4.86
N ILE A 2 -3.68 10.47 4.80
CA ILE A 2 -3.56 9.35 5.77
C ILE A 2 -3.14 8.00 5.13
N PRO A 3 -3.55 7.65 3.88
CA PRO A 3 -3.20 6.36 3.28
C PRO A 3 -1.69 6.16 3.01
N TYR A 4 -0.98 7.22 2.60
CA TYR A 4 0.43 7.13 2.24
C TYR A 4 1.34 6.99 3.47
N GLN A 5 1.04 7.76 4.53
CA GLN A 5 1.75 7.63 5.81
C GLN A 5 1.52 6.27 6.47
N TYR A 6 0.33 5.69 6.28
CA TYR A 6 0.04 4.34 6.72
C TYR A 6 0.90 3.28 6.00
N LEU A 7 1.13 3.41 4.69
CA LEU A 7 2.00 2.51 3.94
C LEU A 7 3.48 2.65 4.35
N LEU A 8 3.94 3.88 4.61
CA LEU A 8 5.33 4.15 5.04
C LEU A 8 5.64 3.62 6.45
N ASN A 9 4.66 3.60 7.36
CA ASN A 9 4.87 3.22 8.75
C ASN A 9 4.46 1.78 9.10
N SER A 10 3.60 1.14 8.31
CA SER A 10 3.05 -0.18 8.65
C SER A 10 3.95 -1.33 8.20
N HIS A 11 5.00 -1.63 8.96
CA HIS A 11 6.00 -2.65 8.62
C HIS A 11 5.50 -4.12 8.64
N LYS A 12 4.23 -4.38 9.02
CA LYS A 12 3.72 -5.76 9.27
C LYS A 12 2.37 -6.09 8.66
N ASN A 13 1.49 -5.11 8.37
CA ASN A 13 0.11 -5.40 7.94
C ASN A 13 -0.41 -4.38 6.92
N TYR A 14 -0.16 -4.67 5.64
CA TYR A 14 -0.53 -3.84 4.50
C TYR A 14 -1.95 -4.13 3.97
N THR A 15 -2.85 -4.70 4.78
CA THR A 15 -4.20 -5.03 4.31
C THR A 15 -5.11 -3.80 4.31
N ILE A 16 -6.02 -3.73 3.34
CA ILE A 16 -7.05 -2.68 3.25
C ILE A 16 -7.94 -2.66 4.50
N THR A 17 -8.18 -3.83 5.11
CA THR A 17 -8.86 -3.95 6.40
C THR A 17 -8.10 -3.25 7.52
N ASN A 18 -6.78 -3.43 7.59
CA ASN A 18 -5.98 -2.74 8.59
C ASN A 18 -5.87 -1.23 8.31
N LEU A 19 -5.85 -0.80 7.04
CA LEU A 19 -5.94 0.61 6.68
C LEU A 19 -7.28 1.22 7.12
N ALA A 20 -8.40 0.54 6.86
CA ALA A 20 -9.73 0.98 7.27
C ALA A 20 -9.86 1.13 8.79
N ASN A 21 -9.24 0.24 9.58
CA ASN A 21 -9.23 0.37 11.05
C ASN A 21 -8.49 1.62 11.55
N ASN A 22 -7.57 2.18 10.75
CA ASN A 22 -6.80 3.38 11.08
C ASN A 22 -7.39 4.65 10.46
N LEU A 23 -8.48 4.54 9.70
CA LEU A 23 -9.21 5.66 9.11
C LEU A 23 -10.56 5.80 9.81
N GLU A 24 -10.79 6.91 10.50
CA GLU A 24 -12.10 7.19 11.06
C GLU A 24 -13.16 7.25 9.94
N ASN A 25 -14.27 6.53 10.12
CA ASN A 25 -15.42 6.50 9.22
C ASN A 25 -15.18 5.96 7.79
N VAL A 26 -14.09 5.23 7.55
CA VAL A 26 -13.85 4.59 6.24
C VAL A 26 -13.88 3.07 6.37
N SER A 27 -14.86 2.43 5.73
CA SER A 27 -14.94 0.97 5.69
C SER A 27 -13.94 0.38 4.68
N HIS A 28 -13.49 -0.85 4.92
CA HIS A 28 -12.61 -1.56 3.99
C HIS A 28 -13.29 -1.82 2.62
N ASP A 29 -14.61 -1.97 2.59
CA ASP A 29 -15.38 -2.10 1.34
C ASP A 29 -15.40 -0.80 0.54
N THR A 30 -15.43 0.35 1.20
CA THR A 30 -15.33 1.67 0.55
C THR A 30 -14.00 1.81 -0.16
N ILE A 31 -12.89 1.44 0.52
CA ILE A 31 -11.55 1.49 -0.06
C ILE A 31 -11.42 0.47 -1.21
N ASN A 32 -11.94 -0.75 -1.04
CA ASN A 32 -11.95 -1.76 -2.10
C ASN A 32 -12.73 -1.31 -3.34
N ARG A 33 -13.88 -0.65 -3.16
CA ARG A 33 -14.68 -0.12 -4.26
C ARG A 33 -13.96 1.01 -4.98
N TYR A 34 -13.34 1.92 -4.23
CA TYR A 34 -12.54 3.01 -4.78
C TYR A 34 -11.39 2.48 -5.66
N LEU A 35 -10.57 1.57 -5.14
CA LEU A 35 -9.44 0.99 -5.87
C LEU A 35 -9.83 0.14 -7.08
N LYS A 36 -11.10 -0.32 -7.17
CA LYS A 36 -11.60 -1.06 -8.33
C LYS A 36 -12.12 -0.16 -9.46
N ILE A 37 -12.58 1.03 -9.11
CA ILE A 37 -13.18 1.99 -10.07
C ILE A 37 -12.11 2.93 -10.59
N GLU A 38 -11.25 3.40 -9.70
CA GLU A 38 -10.17 4.32 -10.05
C GLU A 38 -9.04 3.59 -10.78
N ASN A 39 -8.57 4.19 -11.87
CA ASN A 39 -7.39 3.74 -12.58
C ASN A 39 -6.25 4.70 -12.25
N PHE A 40 -5.35 4.28 -11.36
CA PHE A 40 -4.17 5.06 -10.99
C PHE A 40 -2.98 4.70 -11.86
N ASP A 41 -2.40 5.70 -12.54
CA ASP A 41 -1.05 5.55 -13.07
C ASP A 41 0.00 5.96 -12.01
N HIS A 42 1.22 5.46 -12.19
CA HIS A 42 2.39 5.77 -11.36
C HIS A 42 2.62 7.29 -11.25
N GLN A 43 2.30 8.04 -12.30
CA GLN A 43 2.40 9.51 -12.31
C GLN A 43 1.40 10.18 -11.36
N ASP A 44 0.18 9.63 -11.26
CA ASP A 44 -0.84 10.15 -10.33
C ASP A 44 -0.43 9.91 -8.88
N LEU A 45 0.15 8.74 -8.61
CA LEU A 45 0.70 8.44 -7.30
C LEU A 45 1.83 9.42 -6.94
N TRP A 46 2.82 9.58 -7.83
CA TRP A 46 3.95 10.48 -7.60
C TRP A 46 3.50 11.91 -7.34
N ARG A 47 2.56 12.42 -8.16
CA ARG A 47 2.03 13.78 -8.02
C ARG A 47 1.41 14.05 -6.65
N ASN A 48 0.78 13.03 -6.06
CA ASN A 48 0.09 13.13 -4.77
C ASN A 48 1.00 12.92 -3.55
N VAL A 49 2.21 12.36 -3.71
CA VAL A 49 3.10 12.01 -2.58
C VAL A 49 4.39 12.80 -2.55
N GLN A 50 4.83 13.38 -3.67
CA GLN A 50 6.12 14.06 -3.78
C GLN A 50 6.33 15.16 -2.72
N GLU A 51 5.28 15.89 -2.35
CA GLU A 51 5.35 16.98 -1.35
C GLU A 51 5.49 16.46 0.09
N GLU A 52 5.13 15.20 0.34
CA GLU A 52 5.26 14.54 1.64
C GLU A 52 6.66 13.93 1.83
N ILE A 53 7.47 13.86 0.78
CA ILE A 53 8.82 13.29 0.82
C ILE A 53 9.81 14.39 1.23
N VAL A 54 10.30 14.30 2.47
CA VAL A 54 11.38 15.16 2.94
C VAL A 54 12.69 14.71 2.31
N THR A 55 13.36 15.61 1.59
CA THR A 55 14.67 15.36 0.98
C THR A 55 15.78 16.00 1.79
N ASP A 56 16.89 15.27 1.98
CA ASP A 56 18.10 15.77 2.63
C ASP A 56 19.32 15.21 1.89
N THR A 57 20.37 16.01 1.74
CA THR A 57 21.62 15.61 1.05
C THR A 57 22.32 14.42 1.73
N GLU A 58 22.10 14.24 3.03
CA GLU A 58 22.66 13.15 3.84
C GLU A 58 21.66 11.99 4.04
N SER A 59 20.49 12.04 3.40
CA SER A 59 19.49 10.97 3.48
C SER A 59 19.86 9.77 2.60
N TYR A 60 19.41 8.59 3.02
CA TYR A 60 19.60 7.35 2.29
C TYR A 60 18.25 6.78 1.89
N LEU A 61 18.10 6.40 0.62
CA LEU A 61 16.95 5.63 0.15
C LEU A 61 17.26 4.15 0.31
N ILE A 62 16.48 3.47 1.16
CA ILE A 62 16.55 2.01 1.32
C ILE A 62 15.36 1.41 0.56
N PHE A 63 15.65 0.54 -0.40
CA PHE A 63 14.64 -0.22 -1.12
C PHE A 63 14.79 -1.70 -0.78
N ASP A 64 13.69 -2.32 -0.33
CA ASP A 64 13.61 -3.74 0.00
C ASP A 64 12.44 -4.37 -0.78
N ASP A 65 12.67 -5.53 -1.40
CA ASP A 65 11.63 -6.29 -2.10
C ASP A 65 10.95 -7.26 -1.13
N THR A 66 9.97 -6.77 -0.35
CA THR A 66 9.31 -7.63 0.63
C THR A 66 8.42 -8.69 -0.06
N VAL A 67 8.87 -9.95 -0.06
CA VAL A 67 8.03 -11.10 -0.45
C VAL A 67 7.09 -11.47 0.70
N ILE A 68 5.83 -11.05 0.63
CA ILE A 68 4.83 -11.37 1.66
C ILE A 68 4.40 -12.84 1.55
N ASN A 69 4.80 -13.67 2.53
CA ASN A 69 4.35 -15.05 2.62
C ASN A 69 2.89 -15.15 3.10
N LYS A 70 1.95 -15.20 2.15
CA LYS A 70 0.53 -15.42 2.42
C LYS A 70 0.22 -16.91 2.58
N LYS A 71 0.48 -17.49 3.76
CA LYS A 71 0.23 -18.91 4.06
C LYS A 71 -1.22 -19.36 3.81
N HIS A 72 -2.19 -18.45 3.87
CA HIS A 72 -3.61 -18.72 3.56
C HIS A 72 -4.08 -18.09 2.24
N GLY A 73 -3.16 -17.63 1.40
CA GLY A 73 -3.47 -16.94 0.15
C GLY A 73 -4.18 -17.83 -0.88
N SER A 74 -4.08 -19.16 -0.76
CA SER A 74 -4.76 -20.11 -1.65
C SER A 74 -6.29 -20.04 -1.60
N LYS A 75 -6.87 -19.36 -0.60
CA LYS A 75 -8.32 -19.14 -0.45
C LYS A 75 -8.79 -17.80 -1.00
N ILE A 76 -7.89 -16.99 -1.56
CA ILE A 76 -8.18 -15.67 -2.11
C ILE A 76 -7.93 -15.75 -3.62
N ASP A 77 -9.00 -15.71 -4.41
CA ASP A 77 -8.96 -15.91 -5.88
C ASP A 77 -7.96 -15.01 -6.64
N LEU A 78 -7.62 -13.86 -6.07
CA LEU A 78 -6.70 -12.87 -6.66
C LEU A 78 -5.22 -13.08 -6.29
N VAL A 79 -4.88 -14.03 -5.42
CA VAL A 79 -3.49 -14.24 -5.00
C VAL A 79 -2.70 -14.98 -6.08
N ARG A 80 -1.76 -14.27 -6.71
CA ARG A 80 -0.75 -14.83 -7.61
C ARG A 80 0.55 -15.08 -6.84
N ARG A 81 1.28 -16.15 -7.19
CA ARG A 81 2.61 -16.41 -6.61
C ARG A 81 3.57 -15.33 -7.07
N GLN A 82 4.18 -14.62 -6.13
CA GLN A 82 5.30 -13.72 -6.38
C GLN A 82 6.60 -14.50 -6.21
N ARG A 83 6.83 -15.49 -7.07
CA ARG A 83 8.12 -16.14 -7.27
C ARG A 83 8.21 -16.56 -8.73
N ALA A 84 9.01 -15.85 -9.50
CA ALA A 84 9.64 -16.43 -10.69
C ALA A 84 10.82 -17.29 -10.22
N TRP A 85 11.13 -18.35 -10.96
CA TRP A 85 12.47 -18.92 -10.89
C TRP A 85 13.48 -17.89 -11.39
#